data_AF-A0A9P8BPC0-F1
#
_entry.id   AF-A0A9P8BPC0-F1
#
_cell.length_a   1.000
_cell.length_b   1.000
_cell.length_c   1.000
_cell.angle_alpha   90.00
_cell.angle_beta   90.00
_cell.angle_gamma   90.00
#
_symmetry.space_group_name_H-M   'P 1'
#
loop_
_entity.id
_entity.type
_entity.pdbx_description
1 polymer ?
#
loop_
_entity_poly.entity_id
_entity_poly.type
_entity_poly.pdbx_seq_one_letter_code
_entity_poly.pdbx_strand_id
1 'polypeptide(L)'
;MHLAILALVTLLALVQAVLSAEIYLPSGEYRFYYGHFQAPQTHRFATAEPDARTGSVRTFPLNKDSKFQIWKVKHCGNNVVTIESKGARGKYLSPGRSGALPGAYVGVTTTKQRFKVTRVAGGPFTSYELAYPKKVFNRTLVVGYDYTGKEEPYYLNFVHRRTEDHLWGWKFSRVK
;
A
#
# COMPACT_ATOMS: atom_id res chain seq x y z
N MET A 1 -43.05 24.57 1.28
CA MET A 1 -41.95 24.50 2.28
C MET A 1 -41.27 23.14 2.38
N HIS A 2 -41.93 22.01 2.10
CA HIS A 2 -41.30 20.68 2.21
C HIS A 2 -40.14 20.40 1.23
N LEU A 3 -40.23 20.85 -0.03
CA LEU A 3 -39.17 20.63 -1.04
C LEU A 3 -37.84 21.35 -0.71
N ALA A 4 -37.92 22.55 -0.13
CA ALA A 4 -36.74 23.33 0.26
C ALA A 4 -36.02 22.70 1.47
N ILE A 5 -36.79 22.17 2.42
CA ILE A 5 -36.26 21.44 3.58
C ILE A 5 -35.61 20.13 3.11
N LEU A 6 -36.24 19.41 2.17
CA LEU A 6 -35.67 18.19 1.60
C LEU A 6 -34.33 18.47 0.92
N ALA A 7 -34.26 19.47 0.04
CA ALA A 7 -33.04 19.84 -0.67
C ALA A 7 -31.89 20.22 0.29
N LEU A 8 -32.19 20.94 1.37
CA LEU A 8 -31.21 21.33 2.38
C LEU A 8 -30.66 20.11 3.14
N VAL A 9 -31.52 19.15 3.51
CA VAL A 9 -31.11 17.91 4.19
C VAL A 9 -30.24 17.05 3.29
N THR A 10 -30.58 16.91 2.00
CA THR A 10 -29.76 16.16 1.04
C THR A 10 -28.39 16.81 0.84
N LEU A 11 -28.35 18.14 0.76
CA LEU A 11 -27.09 18.89 0.63
C LEU A 11 -26.22 18.74 1.90
N LEU A 12 -26.82 18.82 3.09
CA LEU A 12 -26.11 18.64 4.36
C LEU A 12 -25.56 17.21 4.50
N ALA A 13 -26.32 16.20 4.09
CA ALA A 13 -25.90 14.80 4.08
C ALA A 13 -24.75 14.54 3.09
N LEU A 14 -24.79 15.17 1.91
CA LEU A 14 -23.69 15.11 0.94
C LEU A 14 -22.42 15.79 1.48
N VAL A 15 -22.55 16.95 2.12
CA VAL A 15 -21.43 17.67 2.74
C VAL A 15 -20.83 16.86 3.90
N GLN A 16 -21.66 16.25 4.76
CA GLN A 16 -21.17 15.36 5.81
C GLN A 16 -20.49 14.10 5.26
N ALA A 17 -21.06 13.46 4.24
CA ALA A 17 -20.42 12.30 3.60
C ALA A 17 -19.06 12.63 2.97
N VAL A 18 -18.90 13.84 2.43
CA VAL A 18 -17.63 14.33 1.85
C VAL A 18 -16.62 14.70 2.95
N LEU A 19 -17.06 15.34 4.04
CA LEU A 19 -16.20 15.70 5.17
C LEU A 19 -15.78 14.49 6.02
N SER A 20 -16.60 13.43 6.04
CA SER A 20 -16.33 12.18 6.77
C SER A 20 -15.61 11.13 5.93
N ALA A 21 -15.19 11.45 4.70
CA ALA A 21 -14.37 10.54 3.89
C ALA A 21 -12.98 10.42 4.54
N GLU A 22 -12.84 9.45 5.43
CA GLU A 22 -11.59 9.18 6.14
C GLU A 22 -10.48 8.86 5.12
N ILE A 23 -9.46 9.74 5.06
CA ILE A 23 -8.27 9.52 4.24
C ILE A 23 -7.41 8.50 4.97
N TYR A 24 -7.42 7.26 4.50
CA TYR A 24 -6.69 6.18 5.17
C TYR A 24 -5.18 6.39 5.12
N LEU A 25 -4.64 6.87 4.00
CA LEU A 25 -3.20 7.10 3.86
C LEU A 25 -2.95 8.46 3.18
N PRO A 26 -2.63 9.51 3.96
CA PRO A 26 -2.39 10.83 3.40
C PRO A 26 -1.08 10.87 2.59
N SER A 27 -0.95 11.89 1.74
CA SER A 27 0.29 12.10 0.99
C SER A 27 1.47 12.39 1.92
N GLY A 28 2.66 11.93 1.54
CA GLY A 28 3.88 12.14 2.30
C GLY A 28 4.99 11.16 1.96
N GLU A 29 6.12 11.29 2.64
CA GLU A 29 7.21 10.34 2.56
C GLU A 29 7.11 9.33 3.70
N TYR A 30 7.25 8.05 3.39
CA TYR A 30 7.07 6.96 4.32
C TYR A 30 8.16 5.91 4.16
N ARG A 31 8.50 5.24 5.25
CA ARG A 31 9.01 3.88 5.21
C ARG A 31 7.87 2.95 5.55
N PHE A 32 7.69 1.87 4.80
CA PHE A 32 6.63 0.92 5.09
C PHE A 32 7.16 -0.50 5.23
N TYR A 33 6.55 -1.26 6.12
CA TYR A 33 6.95 -2.60 6.50
C TYR A 33 5.69 -3.46 6.73
N TYR A 34 5.84 -4.75 6.52
CA TYR A 34 4.76 -5.70 6.80
C TYR A 34 4.86 -6.15 8.25
N GLY A 35 3.74 -6.23 8.95
CA GLY A 35 3.80 -6.68 10.33
C GLY A 35 2.45 -7.05 10.92
N HIS A 36 2.51 -7.92 11.92
CA HIS A 36 1.40 -8.26 12.78
C HIS A 36 1.08 -7.11 13.75
N PHE A 37 -0.15 -7.11 14.28
CA PHE A 37 -0.62 -6.15 15.28
C PHE A 37 0.27 -6.09 16.54
N GLN A 38 1.03 -7.15 16.87
CA GLN A 38 1.69 -7.31 18.19
C GLN A 38 3.22 -7.48 18.22
N ALA A 39 3.97 -7.51 17.10
CA ALA A 39 5.40 -7.87 17.13
C ALA A 39 6.31 -6.80 16.47
N PRO A 40 7.04 -5.96 17.25
CA PRO A 40 7.85 -4.88 16.70
C PRO A 40 9.30 -5.24 16.29
N GLN A 41 9.81 -6.42 16.66
CA GLN A 41 11.27 -6.59 16.78
C GLN A 41 12.03 -7.00 15.50
N THR A 42 11.35 -7.21 14.37
CA THR A 42 12.02 -7.48 13.08
C THR A 42 11.37 -6.73 11.91
N HIS A 43 11.07 -5.44 12.10
CA HIS A 43 10.53 -4.61 11.02
C HIS A 43 11.50 -4.54 9.84
N ARG A 44 11.19 -5.29 8.78
CA ARG A 44 11.88 -5.22 7.50
C ARG A 44 11.10 -4.30 6.57
N PHE A 45 11.78 -3.31 6.03
CA PHE A 45 11.21 -2.25 5.24
C PHE A 45 11.28 -2.58 3.75
N ALA A 46 10.20 -2.28 3.05
CA ALA A 46 10.17 -2.38 1.60
C ALA A 46 11.26 -1.46 1.01
N THR A 47 12.15 -2.06 0.21
CA THR A 47 13.32 -1.44 -0.37
C THR A 47 13.27 -1.66 -1.88
N ALA A 48 13.35 -0.56 -2.63
CA ALA A 48 13.41 -0.61 -4.07
C ALA A 48 14.77 -1.12 -4.55
N GLU A 49 14.78 -2.10 -5.44
CA GLU A 49 15.96 -2.59 -6.14
C GLU A 49 15.77 -2.40 -7.65
N PRO A 50 15.93 -1.17 -8.16
CA PRO A 50 15.64 -0.84 -9.56
C PRO A 50 16.58 -1.52 -10.56
N ASP A 51 17.78 -1.91 -10.11
CA ASP A 51 18.85 -2.46 -10.94
C ASP A 51 18.92 -3.99 -10.85
N ALA A 52 18.11 -4.62 -9.98
CA ALA A 52 17.91 -6.05 -10.04
C ALA A 52 17.27 -6.43 -11.38
N ARG A 53 17.59 -7.63 -11.91
CA ARG A 53 17.16 -8.13 -13.23
C ARG A 53 15.64 -8.02 -13.51
N THR A 54 14.82 -7.86 -12.47
CA THR A 54 13.35 -7.72 -12.55
C THR A 54 12.80 -6.40 -12.04
N GLY A 55 13.64 -5.46 -11.60
CA GLY A 55 13.25 -4.23 -10.90
C GLY A 55 12.34 -4.56 -9.72
N SER A 56 12.86 -5.26 -8.70
CA SER A 56 12.07 -5.83 -7.59
C SER A 56 11.91 -4.89 -6.41
N VAL A 57 10.97 -5.23 -5.53
CA VAL A 57 10.92 -4.69 -4.17
C VAL A 57 11.15 -5.82 -3.18
N ARG A 58 12.14 -5.65 -2.30
CA ARG A 58 12.51 -6.64 -1.28
C ARG A 58 12.46 -6.01 0.11
N THR A 59 12.49 -6.82 1.16
CA THR A 59 12.48 -6.33 2.54
C THR A 59 13.84 -6.46 3.20
N PHE A 60 14.31 -5.37 3.80
CA PHE A 60 15.60 -5.31 4.50
C PHE A 60 15.43 -4.68 5.88
N PRO A 61 16.34 -4.93 6.84
CA PRO A 61 16.40 -4.15 8.08
C PRO A 61 16.45 -2.64 7.80
N LEU A 62 16.05 -1.84 8.78
CA LEU A 62 16.06 -0.39 8.65
C LEU A 62 17.46 0.13 8.32
N ASN A 63 17.58 0.82 7.19
CA ASN A 63 18.70 1.65 6.85
C ASN A 63 18.21 3.11 6.76
N LYS A 64 18.56 3.92 7.76
CA LYS A 64 18.10 5.32 7.88
C LYS A 64 18.61 6.20 6.73
N ASP A 65 19.75 5.87 6.15
CA ASP A 65 20.38 6.65 5.08
C ASP A 65 19.93 6.19 3.68
N SER A 66 19.31 5.01 3.59
CA SER A 66 18.83 4.47 2.32
C SER A 66 17.59 5.21 1.81
N LYS A 67 17.77 5.98 0.73
CA LYS A 67 16.66 6.57 -0.04
C LYS A 67 15.80 5.50 -0.73
N PHE A 68 16.32 4.28 -0.94
CA PHE A 68 15.57 3.17 -1.53
C PHE A 68 14.52 2.58 -0.59
N GLN A 69 14.61 2.86 0.72
CA GLN A 69 13.58 2.51 1.70
C GLN A 69 12.52 3.61 1.91
N ILE A 70 12.71 4.78 1.30
CA ILE A 70 11.79 5.91 1.40
C ILE A 70 10.89 5.94 0.18
N TRP A 71 9.58 5.98 0.43
CA TRP A 71 8.53 5.95 -0.57
C TRP A 71 7.67 7.20 -0.47
N LYS A 72 7.49 7.90 -1.59
CA LYS A 72 6.57 9.02 -1.71
C LYS A 72 5.19 8.50 -2.03
N VAL A 73 4.28 8.59 -1.07
CA VAL A 73 2.87 8.26 -1.24
C VAL A 73 2.13 9.51 -1.71
N LYS A 74 1.38 9.39 -2.80
CA LYS A 74 0.47 10.43 -3.28
C LYS A 74 -0.96 9.92 -3.25
N HIS A 75 -1.79 10.52 -2.40
CA HIS A 75 -3.23 10.30 -2.38
C HIS A 75 -3.87 10.86 -3.66
N CYS A 76 -4.78 10.08 -4.24
CA CYS A 76 -5.41 10.33 -5.53
C CYS A 76 -6.95 10.36 -5.45
N GLY A 77 -7.51 10.48 -4.24
CA GLY A 77 -8.96 10.41 -3.98
C GLY A 77 -9.47 8.98 -3.76
N ASN A 78 -10.62 8.84 -3.10
CA ASN A 78 -11.31 7.56 -2.87
C ASN A 78 -10.42 6.46 -2.26
N ASN A 79 -9.54 6.83 -1.32
CA ASN A 79 -8.56 5.94 -0.72
C ASN A 79 -7.66 5.23 -1.74
N VAL A 80 -7.38 5.88 -2.87
CA VAL A 80 -6.45 5.40 -3.89
C VAL A 80 -5.12 6.13 -3.76
N VAL A 81 -4.01 5.41 -3.85
CA VAL A 81 -2.66 5.98 -3.78
C VAL A 81 -1.78 5.52 -4.94
N THR A 82 -0.80 6.34 -5.28
CA THR A 82 0.39 5.94 -6.06
C THR A 82 1.61 6.03 -5.15
N ILE A 83 2.56 5.11 -5.29
CA ILE A 83 3.71 5.00 -4.38
C ILE A 83 4.99 5.03 -5.22
N GLU A 84 5.77 6.10 -5.10
CA GLU A 84 7.03 6.33 -5.84
C GLU A 84 8.24 6.03 -4.96
N SER A 85 9.30 5.44 -5.50
CA SER A 85 10.56 5.30 -4.78
C SER A 85 11.33 6.62 -4.76
N LYS A 86 11.83 7.05 -3.60
CA LYS A 86 12.72 8.22 -3.50
C LYS A 86 14.12 7.92 -4.04
N GLY A 87 14.61 6.69 -3.84
CA GLY A 87 15.91 6.21 -4.32
C GLY A 87 15.91 5.95 -5.83
N ALA A 88 14.78 5.50 -6.39
CA ALA A 88 14.60 5.30 -7.82
C ALA A 88 13.56 6.30 -8.38
N ARG A 89 13.96 7.57 -8.50
CA ARG A 89 13.06 8.66 -8.93
C ARG A 89 12.34 8.33 -10.24
N GLY A 90 11.05 8.65 -10.32
CA GLY A 90 10.22 8.34 -11.47
C GLY A 90 9.84 6.86 -11.61
N LYS A 91 10.28 5.99 -10.69
CA LYS A 91 9.84 4.60 -10.61
C LYS A 91 8.89 4.40 -9.42
N TYR A 92 7.85 3.62 -9.64
CA TYR A 92 6.71 3.40 -8.76
C TYR A 92 6.60 1.93 -8.38
N LEU A 93 6.12 1.69 -7.16
CA LEU A 93 5.58 0.39 -6.76
C LEU A 93 4.50 0.01 -7.77
N SER A 94 4.66 -1.11 -8.45
CA SER A 94 3.80 -1.50 -9.57
C SER A 94 3.97 -2.98 -9.91
N PRO A 95 3.14 -3.55 -10.79
CA PRO A 95 3.42 -4.88 -11.31
C PRO A 95 4.81 -4.97 -11.94
N GLY A 96 5.57 -6.01 -11.57
CA GLY A 96 6.88 -6.28 -12.14
C GLY A 96 6.78 -6.89 -13.55
N ARG A 97 7.89 -7.49 -14.02
CA ARG A 97 7.98 -8.09 -15.36
C ARG A 97 6.87 -9.11 -15.66
N SER A 98 6.47 -9.92 -14.68
CA SER A 98 5.45 -10.96 -14.84
C SER A 98 4.01 -10.43 -14.74
N GLY A 99 3.82 -9.11 -14.60
CA GLY A 99 2.52 -8.50 -14.43
C GLY A 99 1.91 -8.73 -13.04
N ALA A 100 0.59 -8.52 -12.93
CA ALA A 100 -0.16 -8.68 -11.69
C ALA A 100 -0.84 -10.05 -11.67
N LEU A 101 -0.11 -11.08 -11.24
CA LEU A 101 -0.60 -12.45 -11.06
C LEU A 101 -0.31 -12.92 -9.63
N PRO A 102 -1.09 -13.87 -9.07
CA PRO A 102 -0.73 -14.50 -7.79
C PRO A 102 0.70 -15.03 -7.82
N GLY A 103 1.50 -14.70 -6.79
CA GLY A 103 2.91 -15.07 -6.68
C GLY A 103 3.87 -14.20 -7.49
N ALA A 104 3.38 -13.38 -8.44
CA ALA A 104 4.24 -12.49 -9.21
C ALA A 104 4.82 -11.39 -8.32
N TYR A 105 6.11 -11.07 -8.54
CA TYR A 105 6.78 -10.03 -7.78
C TYR A 105 6.23 -8.64 -8.08
N VAL A 106 6.12 -7.85 -7.02
CA VAL A 106 5.91 -6.42 -7.11
C VAL A 106 7.23 -5.77 -7.46
N GLY A 107 7.19 -4.88 -8.45
CA GLY A 107 8.36 -4.20 -8.96
C GLY A 107 8.40 -2.72 -8.65
N VAL A 108 9.54 -2.12 -9.00
CA VAL A 108 9.75 -0.68 -9.07
C VAL A 108 9.97 -0.30 -10.55
N THR A 109 8.89 0.16 -11.20
CA THR A 109 8.86 0.38 -12.66
C THR A 109 8.39 1.79 -12.98
N THR A 110 8.48 2.24 -14.23
CA THR A 110 7.94 3.54 -14.65
C THR A 110 6.40 3.60 -14.65
N THR A 111 5.71 2.47 -14.43
CA THR A 111 4.25 2.41 -14.41
C THR A 111 3.70 3.00 -13.12
N LYS A 112 2.96 4.11 -13.23
CA LYS A 112 2.31 4.77 -12.10
C LYS A 112 1.06 4.00 -11.62
N GLN A 113 1.27 2.88 -10.93
CA GLN A 113 0.20 2.03 -10.44
C GLN A 113 -0.60 2.72 -9.34
N ARG A 114 -1.93 2.62 -9.47
CA ARG A 114 -2.90 3.06 -8.46
C ARG A 114 -3.33 1.86 -7.62
N PHE A 115 -3.15 1.94 -6.31
CA PHE A 115 -3.62 0.93 -5.37
C PHE A 115 -4.78 1.46 -4.55
N LYS A 116 -5.81 0.64 -4.35
CA LYS A 116 -6.86 0.95 -3.37
C LYS A 116 -6.34 0.58 -1.98
N VAL A 117 -6.37 1.55 -1.07
CA VAL A 117 -5.98 1.39 0.32
C VAL A 117 -7.21 1.02 1.13
N THR A 118 -7.10 -0.01 1.95
CA THR A 118 -8.13 -0.37 2.94
C THR A 118 -7.46 -0.47 4.30
N ARG A 119 -8.02 0.17 5.33
CA ARG A 119 -7.54 -0.02 6.71
C ARG A 119 -7.88 -1.45 7.15
N VAL A 120 -6.88 -2.15 7.68
CA VAL A 120 -6.99 -3.54 8.16
C VAL A 120 -7.13 -3.57 9.68
N ALA A 121 -6.33 -2.78 10.39
CA ALA A 121 -6.46 -2.55 11.83
C ALA A 121 -6.36 -1.04 12.14
N GLY A 122 -6.98 -0.58 13.23
CA GLY A 122 -6.98 0.84 13.68
C GLY A 122 -6.15 1.11 14.94
N GLY A 123 -6.00 2.38 15.32
CA GLY A 123 -5.33 2.80 16.55
C GLY A 123 -3.79 2.90 16.43
N PRO A 124 -3.02 2.69 17.51
CA PRO A 124 -1.55 2.83 17.51
C PRO A 124 -0.83 1.85 16.57
N PHE A 125 -1.54 0.85 16.07
CA PHE A 125 -1.02 -0.19 15.19
C PHE A 125 -1.65 -0.18 13.79
N THR A 126 -2.13 0.99 13.34
CA THR A 126 -2.85 1.11 12.08
C THR A 126 -2.06 0.49 10.92
N SER A 127 -2.69 -0.47 10.24
CA SER A 127 -2.13 -1.20 9.11
C SER A 127 -3.08 -1.15 7.92
N TYR A 128 -2.53 -1.27 6.72
CA TYR A 128 -3.27 -1.09 5.48
C TYR A 128 -3.01 -2.21 4.49
N GLU A 129 -4.04 -2.54 3.74
CA GLU A 129 -3.94 -3.38 2.55
C GLU A 129 -3.78 -2.50 1.31
N LEU A 130 -2.89 -2.90 0.39
CA LEU A 130 -2.72 -2.27 -0.91
C LEU A 130 -3.29 -3.19 -1.99
N ALA A 131 -4.55 -2.95 -2.38
CA ALA A 131 -5.24 -3.76 -3.37
C ALA A 131 -4.94 -3.29 -4.80
N TYR A 132 -4.63 -4.26 -5.66
CA TYR A 132 -4.55 -4.06 -7.10
C TYR A 132 -5.97 -3.82 -7.66
N PRO A 133 -6.16 -2.84 -8.58
CA PRO A 133 -7.50 -2.38 -8.94
C PRO A 133 -8.28 -3.34 -9.83
N LYS A 134 -7.61 -4.28 -10.51
CA LYS A 134 -8.28 -5.29 -11.35
C LYS A 134 -8.34 -6.63 -10.62
N LYS A 135 -9.46 -7.32 -10.76
CA LYS A 135 -9.58 -8.71 -10.30
C LYS A 135 -8.79 -9.63 -11.23
N VAL A 136 -8.21 -10.67 -10.65
CA VAL A 136 -7.52 -11.75 -11.36
C VAL A 136 -8.13 -13.05 -10.88
N PHE A 137 -8.58 -13.90 -11.80
CA PHE A 137 -9.37 -15.11 -11.48
C PHE A 137 -10.57 -14.80 -10.55
N ASN A 138 -11.28 -13.70 -10.84
CA ASN A 138 -12.40 -13.18 -10.05
C ASN A 138 -12.09 -12.84 -8.57
N ARG A 139 -10.80 -12.78 -8.20
CA ARG A 139 -10.33 -12.45 -6.85
C ARG A 139 -9.50 -11.18 -6.86
N THR A 140 -9.57 -10.42 -5.77
CA THR A 140 -8.73 -9.24 -5.58
C THR A 140 -7.29 -9.68 -5.27
N LEU A 141 -6.32 -9.06 -5.95
CA LEU A 141 -4.91 -9.18 -5.59
C LEU A 141 -4.52 -8.04 -4.66
N VAL A 142 -3.66 -8.35 -3.70
CA VAL A 142 -3.11 -7.39 -2.73
C VAL A 142 -1.59 -7.52 -2.72
N VAL A 143 -0.90 -6.43 -2.39
CA VAL A 143 0.54 -6.48 -2.13
C VAL A 143 0.74 -7.21 -0.81
N GLY A 144 1.46 -8.32 -0.85
CA GLY A 144 1.89 -9.09 0.30
C GLY A 144 3.39 -9.32 0.27
N TYR A 145 3.84 -10.24 1.11
CA TYR A 145 5.17 -10.81 1.04
C TYR A 145 5.04 -12.33 1.16
N ASP A 146 5.90 -13.07 0.45
CA ASP A 146 5.93 -14.52 0.55
C ASP A 146 6.90 -14.96 1.64
N TYR A 147 6.38 -15.52 2.74
CA TYR A 147 7.18 -16.18 3.77
C TYR A 147 7.32 -17.67 3.45
N THR A 148 7.80 -18.04 2.26
CA THR A 148 8.05 -19.45 1.90
C THR A 148 9.28 -20.06 2.61
N GLY A 149 9.77 -19.46 3.71
CA GLY A 149 10.98 -19.94 4.40
C GLY A 149 12.25 -19.93 3.54
N LYS A 150 12.23 -19.24 2.39
CA LYS A 150 13.40 -19.08 1.51
C LYS A 150 14.28 -17.95 2.02
N GLU A 151 15.60 -18.12 1.84
CA GLU A 151 16.64 -17.23 2.33
C GLU A 151 16.33 -15.74 2.10
N GLU A 152 16.64 -14.93 3.11
CA GLU A 152 16.51 -13.49 3.05
C GLU A 152 17.35 -12.89 1.90
N PRO A 153 16.93 -11.76 1.29
CA PRO A 153 15.76 -10.94 1.62
C PRO A 153 14.47 -11.32 0.86
N TYR A 154 13.33 -11.18 1.55
CA TYR A 154 12.00 -11.53 1.04
C TYR A 154 11.51 -10.56 -0.04
N TYR A 155 10.87 -11.09 -1.07
CA TYR A 155 10.25 -10.31 -2.13
C TYR A 155 8.83 -9.89 -1.76
N LEU A 156 8.44 -8.68 -2.16
CA LEU A 156 7.03 -8.32 -2.23
C LEU A 156 6.42 -9.01 -3.45
N ASN A 157 5.23 -9.55 -3.28
CA ASN A 157 4.49 -10.24 -4.33
C ASN A 157 3.00 -9.88 -4.28
N PHE A 158 2.29 -10.20 -5.36
CA PHE A 158 0.84 -10.18 -5.33
C PHE A 158 0.31 -11.49 -4.76
N VAL A 159 -0.57 -11.39 -3.77
CA VAL A 159 -1.29 -12.53 -3.22
C VAL A 159 -2.78 -12.30 -3.37
N HIS A 160 -3.56 -13.38 -3.45
CA HIS A 160 -5.01 -13.23 -3.33
C HIS A 160 -5.36 -12.72 -1.95
N ARG A 161 -6.28 -11.76 -1.90
CA ARG A 161 -6.88 -11.32 -0.64
C ARG A 161 -7.44 -12.53 0.10
N ARG A 162 -7.01 -12.73 1.34
CA ARG A 162 -7.54 -13.74 2.26
C ARG A 162 -8.53 -13.07 3.20
N THR A 163 -9.63 -13.74 3.48
CA THR A 163 -10.71 -13.24 4.35
C THR A 163 -10.35 -13.29 5.84
N GLU A 164 -9.42 -14.17 6.22
CA GLU A 164 -9.06 -14.46 7.62
C GLU A 164 -7.81 -13.70 8.11
N ASP A 165 -7.08 -13.01 7.22
CA ASP A 165 -5.79 -12.35 7.54
C ASP A 165 -5.94 -10.88 7.98
N HIS A 166 -7.05 -10.51 8.62
CA HIS A 166 -7.34 -9.14 9.08
C HIS A 166 -6.38 -8.60 10.16
N LEU A 167 -5.35 -9.36 10.53
CA LEU A 167 -4.30 -8.97 11.49
C LEU A 167 -2.98 -8.60 10.83
N TRP A 168 -2.85 -8.78 9.50
CA TRP A 168 -1.62 -8.52 8.76
C TRP A 168 -1.82 -7.45 7.71
N GLY A 169 -0.93 -6.46 7.70
CA GLY A 169 -0.97 -5.38 6.71
C GLY A 169 0.30 -4.56 6.71
N TRP A 170 0.35 -3.60 5.78
CA TRP A 170 1.44 -2.66 5.65
C TRP A 170 1.27 -1.53 6.64
N LYS A 171 2.28 -1.31 7.49
CA LYS A 171 2.37 -0.16 8.38
C LYS A 171 3.23 0.91 7.72
N PHE A 172 2.76 2.15 7.73
CA PHE A 172 3.43 3.28 7.09
C PHE A 172 3.95 4.25 8.16
N SER A 173 5.28 4.29 8.34
CA SER A 173 5.95 5.23 9.25
C SER A 173 6.41 6.46 8.48
N ARG A 174 5.89 7.63 8.85
CA ARG A 174 6.21 8.90 8.17
C ARG A 174 7.69 9.25 8.37
N VAL A 175 8.34 9.69 7.29
CA VAL A 175 9.68 10.28 7.34
C VAL A 175 9.49 11.79 7.51
N LYS A 176 10.09 12.36 8.57
CA LYS A 176 10.07 13.80 8.83
C LYS A 176 10.92 14.54 7.79
#